data_AF-A0A947QE36-F1
#
_entry.id   AF-A0A947QE36-F1
#
_cell.length_a   1.000
_cell.length_b   1.000
_cell.length_c   1.000
_cell.angle_alpha   90.00
_cell.angle_beta   90.00
_cell.angle_gamma   90.00
#
_symmetry.space_group_name_H-M   'P 1'
#
loop_
_entity.id
_entity.type
_entity.pdbx_description
1 polymer ?
#
loop_
_entity_poly.entity_id
_entity_poly.type
_entity_poly.pdbx_seq_one_letter_code
_entity_poly.pdbx_strand_id
1 'polypeptide(L)'
;MPFIESLAQADGSAVRSLVALIFALIAIAAALALWLGLALGRRAGRLESERGRREAESAARDDAVRRSRAVLTGQIGEQLAPFFPGFPCDPCDARFIGKPVDFVAFPGASEGYPSEVVFIEVKTGDARLSGPERALKDAIEAGRVRWVEFRLPVGSKRR
;
A
#
# COMPACT_ATOMS: atom_id res chain seq x y z
N MET A 1 -21.76 -29.48 -84.28
CA MET A 1 -20.86 -29.24 -83.13
C MET A 1 -21.67 -28.61 -82.01
N PRO A 2 -22.32 -29.41 -81.15
CA PRO A 2 -23.36 -28.93 -80.22
C PRO A 2 -22.79 -28.28 -78.95
N PHE A 3 -21.47 -28.20 -78.82
CA PHE A 3 -20.80 -27.65 -77.64
C PHE A 3 -20.74 -26.11 -77.64
N ILE A 4 -20.78 -25.47 -78.82
CA ILE A 4 -20.69 -24.00 -78.94
C ILE A 4 -22.07 -23.32 -78.74
N GLU A 5 -23.17 -23.99 -79.08
CA GLU A 5 -24.53 -23.46 -78.86
C GLU A 5 -24.96 -23.50 -77.38
N SER A 6 -24.48 -24.47 -76.62
CA SER A 6 -24.74 -24.58 -75.17
C SER A 6 -24.12 -23.43 -74.36
N LEU A 7 -23.01 -22.86 -74.84
CA LEU A 7 -22.35 -21.71 -74.22
C LEU A 7 -23.06 -20.36 -74.54
N ALA A 8 -23.83 -20.29 -75.62
CA ALA A 8 -24.61 -19.10 -75.99
C ALA A 8 -25.96 -19.01 -75.25
N GLN A 9 -26.39 -20.12 -74.64
CA GLN A 9 -27.62 -20.24 -73.82
C GLN A 9 -27.29 -20.37 -72.33
N ALA A 10 -26.23 -19.72 -71.85
CA ALA A 10 -26.11 -19.40 -70.44
C ALA A 10 -27.27 -18.47 -70.08
N ASP A 11 -28.39 -19.07 -69.67
CA ASP A 11 -29.63 -18.41 -69.32
C ASP A 11 -29.31 -17.29 -68.30
N GLY A 12 -29.81 -16.07 -68.51
CA GLY A 12 -29.42 -14.90 -67.71
C GLY A 12 -29.71 -15.09 -66.21
N SER A 13 -30.58 -16.04 -65.88
CA SER A 13 -30.87 -16.56 -64.55
C SER A 13 -29.66 -17.27 -63.90
N ALA A 14 -28.92 -18.08 -64.64
CA ALA A 14 -27.75 -18.84 -64.17
C ALA A 14 -26.57 -17.91 -63.88
N VAL A 15 -26.32 -16.92 -64.76
CA VAL A 15 -25.27 -15.91 -64.55
C VAL A 15 -25.58 -15.06 -63.32
N ARG A 16 -26.84 -14.63 -63.14
CA ARG A 16 -27.27 -13.88 -61.94
C ARG A 16 -27.11 -14.70 -60.65
N SER A 17 -27.45 -16.00 -60.70
CA SER A 17 -27.32 -16.90 -59.57
C SER A 17 -25.85 -17.13 -59.18
N LEU A 18 -24.96 -17.27 -60.17
CA LEU A 18 -23.53 -17.41 -59.95
C LEU A 18 -22.93 -16.14 -59.33
N VAL A 19 -23.29 -14.96 -59.85
CA VAL A 19 -22.86 -13.67 -59.31
C VAL A 19 -23.34 -13.49 -57.86
N ALA A 20 -24.60 -13.80 -57.57
CA ALA A 20 -25.14 -13.74 -56.21
C ALA A 20 -24.41 -14.69 -55.24
N LEU A 21 -24.06 -15.90 -55.69
CA LEU A 21 -23.28 -16.86 -54.90
C LEU A 21 -21.89 -16.32 -54.58
N ILE A 22 -21.20 -15.71 -55.54
CA ILE A 22 -19.88 -15.10 -55.32
C ILE A 22 -19.95 -13.99 -54.27
N PHE A 23 -20.94 -13.09 -54.38
CA PHE A 23 -21.12 -12.03 -53.38
C PHE A 23 -21.44 -12.59 -51.98
N ALA A 24 -22.27 -13.63 -51.89
CA ALA A 24 -22.56 -14.29 -50.62
C ALA A 24 -21.30 -14.93 -50.01
N LEU A 25 -20.47 -15.60 -50.81
CA LEU A 25 -19.20 -16.18 -50.35
C LEU A 25 -18.22 -15.11 -49.87
N ILE A 26 -18.10 -13.99 -50.58
CA ILE A 26 -17.26 -12.86 -50.15
C ILE A 26 -17.76 -12.28 -48.83
N ALA A 27 -19.08 -12.09 -48.68
CA ALA A 27 -19.66 -11.57 -47.44
C ALA A 27 -19.41 -12.51 -46.25
N ILE A 28 -19.56 -13.82 -46.46
CA ILE A 28 -19.26 -14.84 -45.44
C ILE A 28 -17.77 -14.81 -45.08
N ALA A 29 -16.87 -14.76 -46.06
CA ALA A 29 -15.43 -14.69 -45.82
C ALA A 29 -15.04 -13.42 -45.04
N ALA A 30 -15.63 -12.27 -45.38
CA ALA A 30 -15.41 -11.01 -44.67
C ALA A 30 -15.93 -11.07 -43.22
N ALA A 31 -17.12 -11.64 -43.00
CA ALA A 31 -17.68 -11.83 -41.67
C ALA A 31 -16.80 -12.76 -40.80
N LEU A 32 -16.31 -13.86 -41.38
CA LEU A 32 -15.39 -14.78 -40.70
C LEU A 32 -14.05 -14.11 -40.36
N ALA A 33 -13.49 -13.33 -41.28
CA ALA A 33 -12.25 -12.58 -41.05
C ALA A 33 -12.41 -11.54 -39.93
N LEU A 34 -13.52 -10.78 -39.93
CA LEU A 34 -13.83 -9.81 -38.88
C LEU A 34 -14.03 -10.50 -37.52
N TRP A 35 -14.79 -11.60 -37.50
CA TRP A 35 -15.02 -12.37 -36.29
C TRP A 35 -13.70 -12.91 -35.72
N LEU A 36 -12.84 -13.48 -36.57
CA LEU A 36 -11.53 -13.99 -36.17
C LEU A 36 -10.62 -12.87 -35.66
N GLY A 37 -10.57 -11.72 -36.34
CA GLY A 37 -9.80 -10.56 -35.92
C GLY A 37 -10.22 -10.04 -34.54
N LEU A 38 -11.52 -9.88 -34.31
CA LEU A 38 -12.06 -9.50 -32.99
C LEU A 38 -11.80 -10.57 -31.92
N ALA A 39 -11.91 -11.85 -32.27
CA ALA A 39 -11.66 -12.95 -31.34
C ALA A 39 -10.18 -12.99 -30.90
N LEU A 40 -9.24 -12.85 -31.84
CA LEU A 40 -7.80 -12.78 -31.57
C LEU A 40 -7.45 -11.51 -30.78
N GLY A 41 -7.99 -10.35 -31.16
CA GLY A 41 -7.78 -9.10 -30.43
C GLY A 41 -8.25 -9.15 -28.98
N ARG A 42 -9.45 -9.69 -28.71
CA ARG A 42 -9.96 -9.87 -27.34
C ARG A 42 -9.16 -10.88 -26.51
N ARG A 43 -8.50 -11.86 -27.14
CA ARG A 43 -7.62 -12.82 -26.45
C ARG A 43 -6.27 -12.19 -26.13
N ALA A 44 -5.66 -11.50 -27.10
CA ALA A 44 -4.39 -10.79 -26.93
C ALA A 44 -4.51 -9.71 -25.85
N GLY A 45 -5.53 -8.86 -25.91
CA GLY A 45 -5.75 -7.79 -24.93
C GLY A 45 -6.01 -8.30 -23.50
N ARG A 46 -6.64 -9.48 -23.35
CA ARG A 46 -6.81 -10.11 -22.02
C ARG A 46 -5.50 -10.54 -21.41
N LEU A 47 -4.61 -11.16 -22.19
CA LEU A 47 -3.31 -11.63 -21.70
C LEU A 47 -2.41 -10.45 -21.29
N GLU A 48 -2.41 -9.38 -22.08
CA GLU A 48 -1.66 -8.17 -21.76
C GLU A 48 -2.19 -7.47 -20.51
N SER A 49 -3.52 -7.35 -20.39
CA SER A 49 -4.16 -6.79 -19.19
C SER A 49 -3.90 -7.65 -17.95
N GLU A 50 -3.93 -8.98 -18.07
CA GLU A 50 -3.61 -9.88 -16.95
C GLU A 50 -2.16 -9.76 -16.50
N ARG A 51 -1.21 -9.66 -17.43
CA ARG A 51 0.21 -9.43 -17.12
C ARG A 51 0.41 -8.09 -16.43
N GLY A 52 -0.10 -7.00 -17.00
CA GLY A 52 -0.02 -5.67 -16.41
C GLY A 52 -0.66 -5.60 -15.03
N ARG A 53 -1.80 -6.29 -14.82
CA ARG A 53 -2.45 -6.37 -13.50
C ARG A 53 -1.61 -7.14 -12.49
N ARG A 54 -1.00 -8.26 -12.88
CA ARG A 54 -0.12 -9.04 -12.01
C ARG A 54 1.14 -8.28 -11.63
N GLU A 55 1.75 -7.58 -12.58
CA GLU A 55 2.93 -6.74 -12.33
C GLU A 55 2.59 -5.59 -11.39
N ALA A 56 1.48 -4.89 -11.63
CA ALA A 56 1.00 -3.83 -10.73
C ALA A 56 0.68 -4.36 -9.32
N GLU A 57 0.05 -5.53 -9.22
CA GLU A 57 -0.23 -6.17 -7.93
C GLU A 57 1.06 -6.56 -7.20
N SER A 58 2.04 -7.14 -7.91
CA SER A 58 3.36 -7.46 -7.33
C SER A 58 4.07 -6.21 -6.84
N ALA A 59 4.12 -5.15 -7.66
CA ALA A 59 4.74 -3.89 -7.30
C ALA A 59 4.08 -3.25 -6.07
N ALA A 60 2.74 -3.27 -6.02
CA ALA A 60 1.99 -2.77 -4.87
C ALA A 60 2.27 -3.60 -3.59
N ARG A 61 2.38 -4.93 -3.72
CA ARG A 61 2.75 -5.81 -2.60
C ARG A 61 4.16 -5.52 -2.10
N ASP A 62 5.13 -5.41 -3.00
CA ASP A 62 6.53 -5.16 -2.65
C ASP A 62 6.71 -3.79 -1.98
N ASP A 63 6.02 -2.77 -2.48
CA ASP A 63 5.97 -1.43 -1.88
C ASP A 63 5.32 -1.47 -0.49
N ALA A 64 4.20 -2.17 -0.32
CA ALA A 64 3.55 -2.34 0.98
C ALA A 64 4.47 -3.03 2.00
N VAL A 65 5.18 -4.08 1.59
CA VAL A 65 6.16 -4.78 2.44
C VAL A 65 7.31 -3.86 2.82
N ARG A 66 7.86 -3.09 1.88
CA ARG A 66 8.94 -2.12 2.15
C ARG A 66 8.52 -1.06 3.16
N ARG A 67 7.33 -0.47 2.98
CA ARG A 67 6.80 0.54 3.91
C ARG A 67 6.56 -0.05 5.29
N SER A 68 5.96 -1.23 5.35
CA SER A 68 5.72 -1.93 6.62
C SER A 68 7.03 -2.20 7.36
N ARG A 69 8.06 -2.70 6.67
CA ARG A 69 9.39 -2.90 7.26
C ARG A 69 9.98 -1.61 7.81
N ALA A 70 9.92 -0.51 7.05
CA ALA A 70 10.44 0.77 7.51
C ALA A 70 9.73 1.26 8.79
N VAL A 71 8.40 1.12 8.85
CA VAL A 71 7.60 1.48 10.04
C VAL A 71 7.97 0.58 11.23
N LEU A 72 8.02 -0.73 11.04
CA LEU A 72 8.35 -1.68 12.10
C LEU A 72 9.77 -1.47 12.64
N THR A 73 10.74 -1.24 11.76
CA THR A 73 12.11 -0.93 12.18
C THR A 73 12.18 0.36 12.99
N GLY A 74 11.41 1.39 12.62
CA GLY A 74 11.29 2.62 13.41
C GLY A 74 10.74 2.34 14.82
N GLN A 75 9.61 1.63 14.91
CA GLN A 75 8.96 1.30 16.19
C GLN A 75 9.84 0.43 17.10
N ILE A 76 10.55 -0.55 16.53
CA ILE A 76 11.50 -1.37 17.29
C ILE A 76 12.69 -0.51 17.75
N GLY A 77 13.19 0.36 16.88
CA GLY A 77 14.27 1.30 17.20
C GLY A 77 13.91 2.22 18.36
N GLU A 78 12.68 2.74 18.40
CA GLU A 78 12.16 3.54 19.51
C GLU A 78 12.23 2.76 20.83
N GLN A 79 11.74 1.52 20.87
CA GLN A 79 11.72 0.72 22.11
C GLN A 79 13.12 0.29 22.58
N LEU A 80 14.04 0.04 21.64
CA LEU A 80 15.40 -0.36 21.95
C LEU A 80 16.34 0.82 22.21
N ALA A 81 15.87 2.06 22.03
CA ALA A 81 16.66 3.28 22.18
C ALA A 81 17.52 3.34 23.46
N PRO A 82 17.04 2.90 24.64
CA PRO A 82 17.85 2.91 25.86
C PRO A 82 19.16 2.13 25.75
N PHE A 83 19.21 1.10 24.91
CA PHE A 83 20.38 0.24 24.75
C PHE A 83 21.36 0.72 23.67
N PHE A 84 21.07 1.83 23.00
CA PHE A 84 21.96 2.42 22.00
C PHE A 84 22.96 3.40 22.62
N PRO A 85 24.18 3.52 22.04
CA PRO A 85 25.15 4.52 22.48
C PRO A 85 24.59 5.94 22.41
N GLY A 86 24.83 6.73 23.45
CA GLY A 86 24.41 8.13 23.51
C GLY A 86 22.98 8.37 23.97
N PHE A 87 22.26 7.33 24.42
CA PHE A 87 21.01 7.53 25.15
C PHE A 87 21.28 8.33 26.44
N PRO A 88 20.45 9.33 26.79
CA PRO A 88 20.82 10.36 27.76
C PRO A 88 20.77 9.94 29.23
N CYS A 89 20.36 8.71 29.55
CA CYS A 89 20.25 8.22 30.94
C CYS A 89 20.47 6.71 31.04
N ASP A 90 20.54 6.19 32.27
CA ASP A 90 20.55 4.74 32.50
C ASP A 90 19.22 4.11 32.01
N PRO A 91 19.26 2.99 31.27
CA PRO A 91 18.05 2.27 30.87
C PRO A 91 17.13 1.86 32.03
N CYS A 92 17.68 1.60 33.22
CA CYS A 92 16.94 1.24 34.43
C CYS A 92 16.07 2.39 34.94
N ASP A 93 16.48 3.63 34.64
CA ASP A 93 15.82 4.87 35.06
C ASP A 93 14.82 5.38 34.01
N ALA A 94 14.80 4.81 32.81
CA ALA A 94 13.89 5.16 31.73
C ALA A 94 12.59 4.34 31.77
N ARG A 95 11.46 4.99 31.46
CA ARG A 95 10.15 4.35 31.27
C ARG A 95 9.61 4.69 29.91
N PHE A 96 9.31 3.66 29.12
CA PHE A 96 8.64 3.82 27.83
C PHE A 96 7.17 4.19 28.04
N ILE A 97 6.70 5.23 27.35
CA ILE A 97 5.31 5.71 27.35
C ILE A 97 4.72 5.62 25.94
N GLY A 98 5.49 5.99 24.91
CA GLY A 98 4.99 6.17 23.55
C GLY A 98 4.28 7.51 23.33
N LYS A 99 3.52 7.66 22.24
CA LYS A 99 2.96 8.98 21.88
C LYS A 99 2.12 9.61 23.02
N PRO A 100 2.32 10.92 23.31
CA PRO A 100 3.06 11.93 22.53
C PRO A 100 4.58 12.07 22.81
N VAL A 101 5.18 11.23 23.67
CA VAL A 101 6.62 11.23 23.97
C VAL A 101 7.13 9.83 24.32
N ASP A 102 8.13 9.33 23.61
CA ASP A 102 8.53 7.92 23.71
C ASP A 102 8.96 7.47 25.11
N PHE A 103 9.76 8.27 25.84
CA PHE A 103 10.19 7.94 27.21
C PHE A 103 10.06 9.10 28.18
N VAL A 104 9.87 8.74 29.45
CA VAL A 104 10.19 9.60 30.60
C VAL A 104 11.24 8.89 31.44
N ALA A 105 12.35 9.57 31.69
CA ALA A 105 13.43 9.06 32.51
C ALA A 105 13.58 9.84 33.81
N PHE A 106 14.08 9.14 34.83
CA PHE A 106 14.26 9.66 36.18
C PHE A 106 15.70 9.37 36.64
N PRO A 107 16.72 10.08 36.12
CA PRO A 107 18.12 9.84 36.48
C PRO A 107 18.32 9.80 38.01
N GLY A 108 18.96 8.74 38.51
CA GLY A 108 19.17 8.50 39.94
C GLY A 108 18.02 7.76 40.64
N ALA A 109 16.95 7.39 39.93
CA ALA A 109 15.85 6.63 40.50
C ALA A 109 16.27 5.23 40.96
N SER A 110 17.12 4.55 40.19
CA SER A 110 17.72 3.25 40.55
C SER A 110 18.58 3.33 41.83
N GLU A 111 19.14 4.51 42.12
CA GLU A 111 19.90 4.81 43.34
C GLU A 111 18.99 5.28 44.51
N GLY A 112 17.69 5.44 44.26
CA GLY A 112 16.69 5.86 45.24
C GLY A 112 16.48 7.36 45.38
N TYR A 113 17.18 8.19 44.60
CA TYR A 113 17.07 9.64 44.64
C TYR A 113 17.02 10.23 43.22
N PRO A 114 15.82 10.30 42.60
CA PRO A 114 15.68 10.90 41.28
C PRO A 114 16.00 12.40 41.32
N SER A 115 16.96 12.85 40.52
CA SER A 115 17.45 14.22 40.50
C SER A 115 16.67 15.13 39.53
N GLU A 116 16.15 14.56 38.45
CA GLU A 116 15.39 15.27 37.42
C GLU A 116 14.36 14.36 36.73
N VAL A 117 13.53 14.96 35.88
CA VAL A 117 12.59 14.25 35.01
C VAL A 117 12.90 14.64 33.57
N VAL A 118 13.32 13.67 32.76
CA VAL A 118 13.71 13.89 31.36
C VAL A 118 12.66 13.30 30.43
N PHE A 119 12.11 14.13 29.54
CA PHE A 119 11.22 13.69 28.46
C PHE A 119 12.05 13.44 27.22
N ILE A 120 11.98 12.23 26.64
CA ILE A 120 12.83 11.81 25.53
C ILE A 120 11.94 11.32 24.39
N GLU A 121 11.99 12.01 23.26
CA GLU A 121 11.41 11.57 22.00
C GLU A 121 12.54 11.00 21.13
N VAL A 122 12.38 9.77 20.65
CA VAL A 122 13.37 9.09 19.83
C VAL A 122 13.06 9.36 18.36
N LYS A 123 14.09 9.73 17.59
CA LYS A 123 14.00 9.90 16.14
C LYS A 123 15.03 9.03 15.43
N THR A 124 14.63 8.50 14.29
CA THR A 124 15.52 7.73 13.41
C THR A 124 15.68 8.47 12.07
N GLY A 125 16.91 8.51 11.55
CA GLY A 125 17.23 9.19 10.28
C GLY A 125 16.83 10.68 10.29
N ASP A 126 16.20 11.14 9.20
CA ASP A 126 15.76 12.54 9.02
C ASP A 126 14.38 12.84 9.65
N ALA A 127 13.89 11.99 10.54
CA ALA A 127 12.59 12.16 11.17
C ALA A 127 12.54 13.44 12.01
N ARG A 128 11.53 14.28 11.76
CA ARG A 128 11.29 15.53 12.49
C ARG A 128 10.20 15.34 13.53
N LEU A 129 10.15 16.25 14.51
CA LEU A 129 9.03 16.30 15.45
C LEU A 129 7.70 16.45 14.70
N SER A 130 6.65 15.79 15.17
CA SER A 130 5.28 16.00 14.74
C SER A 130 4.70 17.27 15.37
N GLY A 131 3.51 17.71 14.90
CA GLY A 131 2.81 18.84 15.51
C GLY A 131 2.55 18.65 17.01
N PRO A 132 1.97 17.51 17.43
CA PRO A 132 1.78 17.20 18.85
C PRO A 132 3.07 17.13 19.66
N GLU A 133 4.14 16.53 19.13
CA GLU A 133 5.44 16.43 19.81
C GLU A 133 6.08 17.81 20.01
N ARG A 134 6.00 18.71 19.02
CA ARG A 134 6.44 20.11 19.18
C ARG A 134 5.64 20.82 20.27
N ALA A 135 4.32 20.70 20.25
CA ALA A 135 3.47 21.35 21.24
C ALA A 135 3.78 20.85 22.67
N LEU A 136 4.10 19.56 22.82
CA LEU A 136 4.54 18.99 24.10
C LEU A 136 5.92 19.52 24.51
N LYS A 137 6.89 19.54 23.59
CA LYS A 137 8.22 20.13 23.83
C LYS A 137 8.09 21.57 24.32
N ASP A 138 7.31 22.39 23.63
CA ASP A 138 7.08 23.80 23.98
C ASP A 138 6.37 23.92 25.35
N ALA A 139 5.50 22.98 25.72
CA ALA A 139 4.88 22.96 27.05
C ALA A 139 5.89 22.67 28.16
N ILE A 140 6.79 21.70 27.94
CA ILE A 140 7.85 21.35 28.88
C ILE A 140 8.85 22.50 29.03
N GLU A 141 9.33 23.07 27.93
CA GLU A 141 10.28 24.20 27.93
C GLU A 141 9.70 25.46 28.57
N ALA A 142 8.39 25.67 28.46
CA ALA A 142 7.68 26.75 29.15
C ALA A 142 7.41 26.46 30.64
N GLY A 143 7.89 25.35 31.19
CA GLY A 143 7.70 24.97 32.59
C GLY A 143 6.27 24.55 32.94
N ARG A 144 5.43 24.21 31.95
CA ARG A 144 4.03 23.78 32.16
C ARG A 144 3.95 22.31 32.59
N VAL A 145 4.77 21.93 33.57
CA VAL A 145 4.84 20.58 34.16
C VAL A 145 4.48 20.70 35.63
N ARG A 146 3.60 19.82 36.12
CA ARG A 146 3.13 19.85 37.51
C ARG A 146 2.97 18.45 38.09
N TRP A 147 3.20 18.34 39.39
CA TRP A 147 2.89 17.14 40.17
C TRP A 147 1.43 17.17 40.65
N VAL A 148 0.74 16.03 40.54
CA VAL A 148 -0.64 15.88 41.02
C VAL A 148 -0.79 14.51 41.67
N GLU A 149 -1.21 14.49 42.94
CA GLU A 149 -1.64 13.26 43.60
C GLU A 149 -3.15 13.09 43.39
N PHE A 150 -3.55 11.99 42.74
CA PHE A 150 -4.96 11.62 42.60
C PHE A 150 -5.20 10.26 43.27
N ARG A 151 -6.06 10.24 44.28
CA ARG A 151 -6.40 9.02 45.02
C ARG A 151 -7.68 8.42 44.45
N LEU A 152 -7.63 7.16 44.06
CA LEU A 152 -8.82 6.42 43.63
C LEU A 152 -9.78 6.24 44.82
N PRO A 153 -11.10 6.40 44.63
CA PRO A 153 -12.07 6.06 45.64
C PRO A 153 -12.13 4.53 45.79
N VAL A 154 -11.40 3.99 46.77
CA VAL A 154 -11.48 2.57 47.10
C VAL A 154 -12.75 2.35 47.93
N GLY A 155 -13.73 1.63 47.37
CA GLY A 155 -14.94 1.25 48.09
C GLY A 155 -14.59 0.39 49.30
N SER A 156 -14.87 0.88 50.51
CA SER A 156 -14.68 0.09 51.72
C SER A 156 -15.72 -1.05 51.76
N LYS A 157 -15.30 -2.28 51.44
CA LYS A 157 -16.04 -3.43 51.94
C LYS A 157 -15.75 -3.53 53.43
N ARG A 158 -16.63 -2.93 54.24
CA ARG A 158 -16.80 -3.31 55.64
C ARG A 158 -17.17 -4.80 55.69
N ARG A 159 -16.32 -5.61 56.30
CA ARG A 159 -16.70 -6.70 57.23
C ARG A 159 -15.47 -7.18 57.97
#